data_AF-A0A1R0GT75-F1
#
_entry.id   AF-A0A1R0GT75-F1
#
_cell.length_a   1.000
_cell.length_b   1.000
_cell.length_c   1.000
_cell.angle_alpha   90.00
_cell.angle_beta   90.00
_cell.angle_gamma   90.00
#
_symmetry.space_group_name_H-M   'P 1'
#
loop_
_entity.id
_entity.type
_entity.pdbx_description
1 polymer ?
#
loop_
_entity_poly.entity_id
_entity_poly.type
_entity_poly.pdbx_seq_one_letter_code
_entity_poly.pdbx_strand_id
1 'polypeptide(L)'
;NLARNAAETLASKEAAVGEPPIINSSQVLSLLSSIKEPGFVVLKEPHITLAHSMSEPTKDCKFPKKLFESHIKVSESVARSGAGAIVVDCESDYLVADSHIVGLRVSSMLVRTNSVPNGVDICHILAHPHTCPAHNSASQALGRGVALDSFPTPNSGELEIACTNAVPHITLAYHKTRKPRETNNLMLETFGSSNAKAPIPTTSKMARVVVPIRLKFAAALASFLY
;
A
#
# COMPACT_ATOMS: atom_id res chain seq x y z
N ASN A 1 11.70 -17.22 -15.58
CA ASN A 1 12.69 -17.70 -14.57
C ASN A 1 13.58 -16.59 -14.03
N LEU A 2 13.84 -15.53 -14.80
CA LEU A 2 14.81 -14.50 -14.44
C LEU A 2 14.39 -13.61 -13.25
N ALA A 3 13.12 -13.19 -13.19
CA ALA A 3 12.58 -12.42 -12.05
C ALA A 3 12.77 -13.18 -10.71
N ARG A 4 12.44 -14.47 -10.72
CA ARG A 4 12.67 -15.41 -9.62
C ARG A 4 14.16 -15.51 -9.27
N ASN A 5 15.03 -15.76 -10.25
CA ASN A 5 16.47 -15.89 -10.02
C ASN A 5 17.12 -14.58 -9.52
N ALA A 6 16.63 -13.42 -9.97
CA ALA A 6 17.09 -12.12 -9.50
C ALA A 6 16.70 -11.89 -8.03
N ALA A 7 15.47 -12.26 -7.67
CA ALA A 7 15.01 -12.22 -6.28
C ALA A 7 15.77 -13.23 -5.39
N GLU A 8 16.06 -14.44 -5.90
CA GLU A 8 16.90 -15.43 -5.21
C GLU A 8 18.31 -14.88 -4.98
N THR A 9 18.91 -14.24 -5.99
CA THR A 9 20.23 -13.63 -5.87
C THR A 9 20.26 -12.53 -4.81
N LEU A 10 19.20 -11.72 -4.72
CA LEU A 10 19.05 -10.71 -3.68
C LEU A 10 18.95 -11.36 -2.30
N ALA A 11 18.12 -12.40 -2.15
CA ALA A 11 17.96 -13.13 -0.89
C ALA A 11 19.25 -13.84 -0.44
N SER A 12 19.99 -14.47 -1.36
CA SER A 12 21.21 -15.22 -1.05
C SER A 12 22.40 -14.36 -0.65
N LYS A 13 22.48 -13.11 -1.12
CA LYS A 13 23.56 -12.18 -0.73
C LYS A 13 23.43 -11.70 0.72
N GLU A 14 22.26 -11.86 1.32
CA GLU A 14 21.92 -11.18 2.57
C GLU A 14 21.52 -12.11 3.72
N ALA A 15 21.46 -13.43 3.48
CA ALA A 15 21.22 -14.46 4.51
C ALA A 15 22.36 -14.60 5.56
N ALA A 16 23.28 -13.64 5.66
CA ALA A 16 24.49 -13.75 6.46
C ALA A 16 24.34 -13.29 7.93
N VAL A 17 23.25 -12.65 8.36
CA VAL A 17 23.09 -12.19 9.76
C VAL A 17 21.61 -12.23 10.17
N GLY A 18 21.32 -12.65 11.41
CA GLY A 18 19.99 -13.03 11.93
C GLY A 18 18.88 -11.97 12.03
N GLU A 19 18.94 -10.88 11.27
CA GLU A 19 17.83 -9.94 11.07
C GLU A 19 17.48 -9.87 9.56
N PRO A 20 16.20 -9.73 9.18
CA PRO A 20 15.84 -9.58 7.78
C PRO A 20 16.55 -8.35 7.20
N PRO A 21 17.21 -8.48 6.05
CA PRO A 21 18.08 -7.44 5.54
C PRO A 21 17.32 -6.16 5.18
N ILE A 22 17.92 -5.01 5.47
CA ILE A 22 17.39 -3.71 5.07
C ILE A 22 17.73 -3.49 3.60
N ILE A 23 16.93 -4.11 2.73
CA ILE A 23 16.99 -3.88 1.29
C ILE A 23 16.48 -2.46 1.03
N ASN A 24 17.37 -1.58 0.56
CA ASN A 24 17.04 -0.20 0.24
C ASN A 24 16.53 -0.05 -1.22
N SER A 25 16.03 1.14 -1.56
CA SER A 25 15.47 1.43 -2.89
C SER A 25 16.46 1.19 -4.03
N SER A 26 17.76 1.48 -3.82
CA SER A 26 18.78 1.27 -4.85
C SER A 26 18.99 -0.20 -5.19
N GLN A 27 18.87 -1.10 -4.20
CA GLN A 27 18.97 -2.55 -4.42
C GLN A 27 17.76 -3.09 -5.17
N VAL A 28 16.55 -2.60 -4.86
CA VAL A 28 15.33 -2.92 -5.63
C VAL A 28 15.47 -2.44 -7.07
N LEU A 29 15.92 -1.20 -7.29
CA LEU A 29 16.14 -0.66 -8.64
C LEU A 29 17.22 -1.44 -9.40
N SER A 30 18.30 -1.88 -8.72
CA SER A 30 19.32 -2.74 -9.31
C SER A 30 18.75 -4.10 -9.71
N LEU A 31 17.89 -4.68 -8.88
CA LEU A 31 17.17 -5.91 -9.21
C LEU A 31 16.31 -5.71 -10.45
N LEU A 32 15.50 -4.65 -10.51
CA LEU A 32 14.66 -4.35 -11.67
C LEU A 32 15.49 -4.10 -12.94
N SER A 33 16.62 -3.41 -12.82
CA SER A 33 17.55 -3.16 -13.92
C SER A 33 18.26 -4.44 -14.42
N SER A 34 18.35 -5.46 -13.56
CA SER A 34 18.89 -6.77 -13.94
C SER A 34 17.89 -7.63 -14.72
N ILE A 35 16.59 -7.29 -14.66
CA ILE A 35 15.55 -7.94 -15.45
C ILE A 35 15.61 -7.43 -16.89
N LYS A 36 16.54 -7.99 -17.67
CA LYS A 36 16.80 -7.62 -19.08
C LYS A 36 16.19 -8.59 -20.10
N GLU A 37 15.29 -9.47 -19.66
CA GLU A 37 14.71 -10.49 -20.52
C GLU A 37 13.70 -9.88 -21.52
N PRO A 38 13.75 -10.27 -22.82
CA PRO A 38 12.76 -9.85 -23.80
C PRO A 38 11.35 -10.16 -23.31
N GLY A 39 10.46 -9.17 -23.34
CA GLY A 39 9.07 -9.36 -22.95
C GLY A 39 8.74 -8.99 -21.51
N PHE A 40 9.74 -8.69 -20.65
CA PHE A 40 9.48 -8.02 -19.38
C PHE A 40 9.27 -6.51 -19.58
N VAL A 41 8.33 -5.96 -18.81
CA VAL A 41 8.04 -4.54 -18.69
C VAL A 41 8.24 -4.16 -17.23
N VAL A 42 9.22 -3.30 -16.99
CA VAL A 42 9.37 -2.62 -15.70
C VAL A 42 8.47 -1.39 -15.71
N LEU A 43 7.61 -1.24 -14.70
CA LEU A 43 6.70 -0.12 -14.62
C LEU A 43 7.48 1.16 -14.32
N LYS A 44 7.31 2.18 -15.19
CA LYS A 44 7.95 3.50 -15.04
C LYS A 44 7.35 4.29 -13.88
N GLU A 45 6.05 4.11 -13.65
CA GLU A 45 5.27 4.77 -12.61
C GLU A 45 4.65 3.72 -11.69
N PRO A 46 5.46 3.10 -10.81
CA PRO A 46 4.95 2.17 -9.82
C PRO A 46 4.03 2.92 -8.84
N HIS A 47 2.86 2.34 -8.57
CA HIS A 47 1.87 2.92 -7.68
C HIS A 47 1.19 1.83 -6.84
N ILE A 48 0.59 2.25 -5.73
CA ILE A 48 -0.28 1.41 -4.90
C ILE A 48 -1.71 1.69 -5.33
N THR A 49 -2.42 0.68 -5.83
CA THR A 49 -3.84 0.82 -6.15
C THR A 49 -4.67 0.77 -4.86
N LEU A 50 -5.18 1.92 -4.43
CA LEU A 50 -6.04 2.02 -3.24
C LEU A 50 -7.47 1.56 -3.51
N ALA A 51 -8.03 1.97 -4.63
CA ALA A 51 -9.36 1.57 -5.07
C ALA A 51 -9.43 1.58 -6.61
N HIS A 52 -10.19 0.65 -7.17
CA HIS A 52 -10.48 0.58 -8.60
C HIS A 52 -11.99 0.47 -8.81
N SER A 53 -12.51 1.01 -9.92
CA SER A 53 -13.95 0.98 -10.23
C SER A 53 -14.51 -0.44 -10.35
N MET A 54 -13.64 -1.38 -10.72
CA MET A 54 -13.93 -2.82 -10.86
C MET A 54 -13.62 -3.63 -9.59
N SER A 55 -13.31 -3.01 -8.46
CA SER A 55 -13.04 -3.74 -7.21
C SER A 55 -14.30 -4.47 -6.73
N GLU A 56 -14.18 -5.78 -6.51
CA GLU A 56 -15.27 -6.61 -5.99
C GLU A 56 -15.24 -6.67 -4.45
N PRO A 57 -16.39 -6.91 -3.78
CA PRO A 57 -16.43 -7.03 -2.33
C PRO A 57 -15.54 -8.18 -1.83
N THR A 58 -14.79 -7.92 -0.77
CA THR A 58 -13.98 -8.92 -0.06
C THR A 58 -14.47 -9.07 1.38
N LYS A 59 -13.86 -10.00 2.14
CA LYS A 59 -14.15 -10.13 3.58
C LYS A 59 -13.84 -8.84 4.33
N ASP A 60 -12.76 -8.16 3.95
CA ASP A 60 -12.25 -6.96 4.63
C ASP A 60 -12.80 -5.65 4.03
N CYS A 61 -13.24 -5.67 2.77
CA CYS A 61 -13.88 -4.53 2.11
C CYS A 61 -15.26 -4.92 1.57
N LYS A 62 -16.30 -4.75 2.39
CA LYS A 62 -17.69 -5.07 2.01
C LYS A 62 -18.29 -4.08 1.00
N PHE A 63 -17.75 -2.87 0.91
CA PHE A 63 -18.29 -1.76 0.11
C PHE A 63 -17.22 -1.06 -0.74
N PRO A 64 -16.54 -1.77 -1.66
CA PRO A 64 -15.42 -1.22 -2.44
C PRO A 64 -15.83 -0.05 -3.33
N LYS A 65 -17.07 -0.06 -3.86
CA LYS A 65 -17.61 1.06 -4.65
C LYS A 65 -17.68 2.36 -3.84
N LYS A 66 -18.14 2.28 -2.58
CA LYS A 66 -18.23 3.44 -1.69
C LYS A 66 -16.83 3.98 -1.36
N LEU A 67 -15.86 3.10 -1.13
CA LEU A 67 -14.47 3.50 -0.90
C LEU A 67 -13.88 4.18 -2.15
N PHE A 68 -14.08 3.62 -3.34
CA PHE A 68 -13.70 4.23 -4.60
C PHE A 68 -14.30 5.63 -4.78
N GLU A 69 -15.61 5.79 -4.61
CA GLU A 69 -16.30 7.09 -4.68
C GLU A 69 -15.76 8.08 -3.65
N SER A 70 -15.37 7.61 -2.46
CA SER A 70 -14.79 8.45 -1.41
C SER A 70 -13.38 8.94 -1.80
N HIS A 71 -12.54 8.09 -2.39
CA HIS A 71 -11.25 8.50 -2.94
C HIS A 71 -11.40 9.56 -4.04
N ILE A 72 -12.38 9.42 -4.94
CA ILE A 72 -12.65 10.43 -5.97
C ILE A 72 -13.03 11.76 -5.34
N LYS A 73 -13.96 11.78 -4.37
CA LYS A 73 -14.37 13.01 -3.66
C LYS A 73 -13.22 13.70 -2.95
N VAL A 74 -12.35 12.93 -2.29
CA VAL A 74 -11.15 13.46 -1.64
C VAL A 74 -10.22 14.07 -2.68
N SER A 75 -9.92 13.35 -3.77
CA SER A 75 -9.05 13.84 -4.85
C SER A 75 -9.56 15.16 -5.44
N GLU A 76 -10.85 15.25 -5.74
CA GLU A 76 -11.47 16.48 -6.22
C GLU A 76 -11.40 17.63 -5.20
N SER A 77 -11.57 17.33 -3.90
CA SER A 77 -11.51 18.34 -2.84
C SER A 77 -10.09 18.87 -2.66
N VAL A 78 -9.09 18.00 -2.75
CA VAL A 78 -7.67 18.38 -2.77
C VAL A 78 -7.37 19.26 -3.98
N ALA A 79 -7.81 18.86 -5.17
CA ALA A 79 -7.62 19.65 -6.39
C ALA A 79 -8.27 21.06 -6.30
N ARG A 80 -9.47 21.16 -5.74
CA ARG A 80 -10.16 22.45 -5.50
C ARG A 80 -9.48 23.32 -4.45
N SER A 81 -8.81 22.73 -3.47
CA SER A 81 -8.14 23.47 -2.39
C SER A 81 -6.89 24.22 -2.85
N GLY A 82 -6.23 23.76 -3.93
CA GLY A 82 -4.95 24.30 -4.41
C GLY A 82 -3.77 24.09 -3.45
N ALA A 83 -3.93 23.34 -2.36
CA ALA A 83 -2.96 23.23 -1.27
C ALA A 83 -1.87 22.14 -1.46
N GLY A 84 -1.81 21.51 -2.64
CA GLY A 84 -0.88 20.43 -2.94
C GLY A 84 -1.44 19.03 -2.66
N ALA A 85 -0.60 18.01 -2.76
CA ALA A 85 -1.01 16.61 -2.62
C ALA A 85 -0.95 16.13 -1.16
N ILE A 86 -1.87 15.23 -0.79
CA ILE A 86 -1.79 14.49 0.47
C ILE A 86 -0.66 13.47 0.36
N VAL A 87 0.28 13.54 1.29
CA VAL A 87 1.45 12.66 1.36
C VAL A 87 1.18 11.52 2.33
N VAL A 88 1.55 10.32 1.91
CA VAL A 88 1.41 9.07 2.66
C VAL A 88 2.79 8.46 2.85
N ASP A 89 3.16 8.22 4.11
CA ASP A 89 4.37 7.50 4.47
C ASP A 89 4.08 6.00 4.44
N CYS A 90 4.80 5.27 3.60
CA CYS A 90 4.56 3.85 3.31
C CYS A 90 5.73 2.97 3.80
N GLU A 91 5.40 1.77 4.26
CA GLU A 91 6.36 0.71 4.54
C GLU A 91 6.07 -0.55 3.73
N SER A 92 7.12 -1.20 3.27
CA SER A 92 7.09 -2.49 2.58
C SER A 92 7.97 -3.51 3.28
N ASP A 93 7.46 -4.73 3.42
CA ASP A 93 8.04 -5.80 4.21
C ASP A 93 8.41 -7.06 3.39
N TYR A 94 7.87 -7.21 2.17
CA TYR A 94 8.23 -8.32 1.28
C TYR A 94 8.32 -7.92 -0.19
N LEU A 95 9.34 -8.45 -0.87
CA LEU A 95 9.38 -8.57 -2.32
C LEU A 95 8.91 -9.98 -2.68
N VAL A 96 7.94 -10.09 -3.59
CA VAL A 96 7.42 -11.37 -4.07
C VAL A 96 7.60 -11.45 -5.58
N ALA A 97 8.24 -12.51 -6.04
CA ALA A 97 8.46 -12.75 -7.44
C ALA A 97 8.06 -14.17 -7.84
N ASP A 98 7.39 -14.32 -8.96
CA ASP A 98 7.28 -15.59 -9.68
C ASP A 98 8.09 -15.54 -10.97
N SER A 99 7.83 -16.45 -11.91
CA SER A 99 8.52 -16.47 -13.20
C SER A 99 8.19 -15.30 -14.12
N HIS A 100 7.12 -14.54 -13.86
CA HIS A 100 6.52 -13.52 -14.74
C HIS A 100 6.20 -12.18 -14.06
N ILE A 101 6.06 -12.10 -12.74
CA ILE A 101 5.66 -10.89 -12.00
C ILE A 101 6.64 -10.66 -10.85
N VAL A 102 6.95 -9.39 -10.63
CA VAL A 102 7.62 -8.89 -9.43
C VAL A 102 6.70 -7.88 -8.77
N GLY A 103 6.30 -8.16 -7.53
CA GLY A 103 5.48 -7.30 -6.71
C GLY A 103 6.15 -6.99 -5.37
N LEU A 104 5.78 -5.85 -4.80
CA LEU A 104 6.23 -5.37 -3.51
C LEU A 104 5.03 -5.26 -2.58
N ARG A 105 5.00 -6.02 -1.49
CA ARG A 105 3.94 -5.89 -0.49
C ARG A 105 4.11 -4.59 0.28
N VAL A 106 3.00 -3.90 0.54
CA VAL A 106 2.96 -2.71 1.39
C VAL A 106 2.26 -3.10 2.68
N SER A 107 2.97 -2.95 3.80
CA SER A 107 2.51 -3.33 5.13
C SER A 107 1.88 -2.17 5.90
N SER A 108 2.18 -0.92 5.53
CA SER A 108 1.64 0.27 6.17
C SER A 108 1.55 1.45 5.19
N MET A 109 0.50 2.27 5.35
CA MET A 109 0.24 3.49 4.56
C MET A 109 -0.36 4.57 5.47
N LEU A 110 0.48 5.42 6.05
CA LEU A 110 0.08 6.42 7.05
C LEU A 110 0.02 7.82 6.43
N VAL A 111 -1.12 8.50 6.53
CA VAL A 111 -1.23 9.90 6.07
C VAL A 111 -0.40 10.80 6.95
N ARG A 112 0.44 11.61 6.32
CA ARG A 112 1.14 12.69 7.01
C ARG A 112 0.14 13.81 7.29
N THR A 113 -0.26 13.97 8.55
CA THR A 113 -1.36 14.87 8.96
C THR A 113 -1.16 16.32 8.48
N ASN A 114 0.07 16.82 8.49
CA ASN A 114 0.41 18.16 8.01
C ASN A 114 0.30 18.34 6.48
N SER A 115 0.04 17.27 5.72
CA SER A 115 -0.18 17.31 4.26
C SER A 115 -1.66 17.35 3.88
N VAL A 116 -2.59 17.22 4.84
CA VAL A 116 -4.03 17.30 4.56
C VAL A 116 -4.44 18.76 4.44
N PRO A 117 -4.95 19.22 3.28
CA PRO A 117 -5.38 20.60 3.13
C PRO A 117 -6.50 20.99 4.09
N ASN A 118 -6.51 22.25 4.53
CA ASN A 118 -7.61 22.79 5.33
C ASN A 118 -8.96 22.61 4.62
N GLY A 119 -9.93 22.05 5.33
CA GLY A 119 -11.28 21.81 4.81
C GLY A 119 -11.44 20.54 3.95
N VAL A 120 -10.38 19.75 3.75
CA VAL A 120 -10.49 18.42 3.12
C VAL A 120 -10.70 17.36 4.19
N ASP A 121 -11.89 16.73 4.16
CA ASP A 121 -12.22 15.58 5.01
C ASP A 121 -11.76 14.28 4.34
N ILE A 122 -10.91 13.53 5.04
CA ILE A 122 -10.37 12.24 4.59
C ILE A 122 -10.92 11.03 5.35
N CYS A 123 -11.84 11.23 6.31
CA CYS A 123 -12.28 10.16 7.21
C CYS A 123 -12.90 8.96 6.49
N HIS A 124 -13.50 9.18 5.33
CA HIS A 124 -14.11 8.14 4.51
C HIS A 124 -13.12 7.29 3.70
N ILE A 125 -11.84 7.67 3.67
CA ILE A 125 -10.78 6.89 3.02
C ILE A 125 -9.78 6.29 4.02
N LEU A 126 -10.07 6.36 5.32
CA LEU A 126 -9.25 5.74 6.36
C LEU A 126 -9.68 4.30 6.65
N ALA A 127 -8.73 3.43 6.98
CA ALA A 127 -8.97 2.04 7.35
C ALA A 127 -9.85 1.94 8.61
N HIS A 128 -9.71 2.90 9.51
CA HIS A 128 -10.50 3.02 10.73
C HIS A 128 -11.19 4.41 10.75
N PRO A 129 -12.40 4.57 10.19
CA PRO A 129 -13.04 5.88 10.07
C PRO A 129 -13.26 6.61 11.41
N HIS A 130 -13.29 5.86 12.52
CA HIS A 130 -13.42 6.38 13.88
C HIS A 130 -12.11 6.92 14.48
N THR A 131 -10.95 6.72 13.83
CA THR A 131 -9.66 7.29 14.28
C THR A 131 -9.41 8.68 13.74
N CYS A 132 -10.32 9.22 12.93
CA CYS A 132 -10.31 10.63 12.61
C CYS A 132 -10.44 11.44 13.92
N PRO A 133 -9.45 12.27 14.29
CA PRO A 133 -9.69 13.25 15.33
C PRO A 133 -10.90 14.06 14.86
N ALA A 134 -11.92 14.15 15.72
CA ALA A 134 -13.13 14.90 15.41
C ALA A 134 -12.70 16.24 14.81
N HIS A 135 -13.07 16.49 13.55
CA HIS A 135 -12.93 17.81 12.97
C HIS A 135 -13.54 18.75 13.99
N ASN A 136 -12.71 19.58 14.62
CA ASN A 136 -13.21 20.63 15.49
C ASN A 136 -14.13 21.47 14.61
N SER A 137 -15.42 21.22 14.74
CA SER A 137 -16.48 22.18 14.51
C SER A 137 -16.27 23.31 15.51
N ALA A 138 -15.18 24.07 15.36
CA ALA A 138 -14.89 25.29 16.11
C ALA A 138 -15.75 26.46 15.61
N SER A 139 -17.00 26.15 15.27
CA SER A 139 -18.09 27.09 15.04
C SER A 139 -19.35 26.52 15.69
N GLN A 140 -19.30 26.27 17.00
CA GLN A 140 -20.43 26.33 17.94
C GLN A 140 -20.03 25.72 19.29
N ALA A 141 -19.56 26.56 20.22
CA ALA A 141 -19.90 26.54 21.66
C ALA A 141 -18.82 27.27 22.45
N LEU A 142 -19.07 28.55 22.70
CA LEU A 142 -18.53 29.26 23.85
C LEU A 142 -18.93 28.54 25.15
N GLY A 143 -17.96 28.37 26.06
CA GLY A 143 -18.20 28.38 27.50
C GLY A 143 -18.51 27.05 28.18
N ARG A 144 -17.48 26.40 28.73
CA ARG A 144 -17.37 26.00 30.16
C ARG A 144 -16.24 24.99 30.31
N GLY A 145 -15.36 25.23 31.27
CA GLY A 145 -14.36 24.27 31.70
C GLY A 145 -15.04 22.98 32.15
N VAL A 146 -14.62 21.86 31.56
CA VAL A 146 -14.88 20.52 32.07
C VAL A 146 -13.58 19.74 31.90
N ALA A 147 -13.19 19.07 32.98
CA ALA A 147 -11.90 18.43 33.18
C ALA A 147 -11.58 17.39 32.08
N LEU A 148 -10.31 17.39 31.65
CA LEU A 148 -9.68 16.19 31.11
C LEU A 148 -9.78 15.11 32.19
N ASP A 149 -10.52 14.04 31.93
CA ASP A 149 -10.09 12.71 32.36
C ASP A 149 -10.92 11.61 31.69
N SER A 150 -10.18 10.57 31.27
CA SER A 150 -10.63 9.23 30.90
C SER A 150 -11.42 9.03 29.59
N PHE A 151 -10.71 9.17 28.47
CA PHE A 151 -10.95 8.32 27.29
C PHE A 151 -9.87 7.25 27.22
N PRO A 152 -10.21 5.97 26.91
CA PRO A 152 -9.21 4.95 26.72
C PRO A 152 -8.36 5.35 25.50
N THR A 153 -7.08 5.60 25.73
CA THR A 153 -6.09 5.88 24.67
C THR A 153 -6.05 4.70 23.70
N PRO A 154 -6.52 4.84 22.45
CA PRO A 154 -6.02 4.00 21.39
C PRO A 154 -4.56 4.40 21.21
N ASN A 155 -3.65 3.43 21.12
CA ASN A 155 -2.28 3.76 20.76
C ASN A 155 -2.29 4.52 19.41
N SER A 156 -1.74 5.74 19.44
CA SER A 156 -1.27 6.61 18.34
C SER A 156 -2.28 7.08 17.27
N GLY A 157 -2.41 8.40 17.12
CA GLY A 157 -3.17 9.11 16.07
C GLY A 157 -2.61 8.96 14.66
N GLU A 158 -2.41 7.72 14.20
CA GLU A 158 -1.96 7.38 12.86
C GLU A 158 -3.18 7.18 11.94
N LEU A 159 -3.28 8.03 10.91
CA LEU A 159 -4.36 8.00 9.93
C LEU A 159 -4.00 7.03 8.79
N GLU A 160 -4.27 5.74 8.99
CA GLU A 160 -4.00 4.70 7.98
C GLU A 160 -5.02 4.73 6.83
N ILE A 161 -4.54 4.70 5.58
CA ILE A 161 -5.38 4.71 4.38
C ILE A 161 -6.03 3.32 4.14
N ALA A 162 -7.32 3.32 3.86
CA ALA A 162 -8.05 2.13 3.43
C ALA A 162 -7.68 1.72 2.00
N CYS A 163 -7.72 0.42 1.73
CA CYS A 163 -7.47 -0.14 0.40
C CYS A 163 -8.50 -1.23 0.09
N THR A 164 -8.95 -1.31 -1.17
CA THR A 164 -9.85 -2.40 -1.62
C THR A 164 -9.10 -3.71 -1.80
N ASN A 165 -7.79 -3.66 -2.09
CA ASN A 165 -6.97 -4.86 -2.18
C ASN A 165 -6.69 -5.36 -0.76
N ALA A 166 -7.03 -6.63 -0.49
CA ALA A 166 -6.79 -7.25 0.81
C ALA A 166 -5.30 -7.25 1.20
N VAL A 167 -4.42 -7.44 0.21
CA VAL A 167 -2.97 -7.28 0.38
C VAL A 167 -2.52 -6.08 -0.45
N PRO A 168 -2.32 -4.89 0.16
CA PRO A 168 -1.77 -3.73 -0.53
C PRO A 168 -0.38 -4.03 -1.11
N HIS A 169 -0.14 -3.59 -2.34
CA HIS A 169 1.12 -3.84 -3.03
C HIS A 169 1.36 -2.87 -4.18
N ILE A 170 2.60 -2.90 -4.68
CA ILE A 170 3.05 -2.24 -5.89
C ILE A 170 3.47 -3.33 -6.88
N THR A 171 2.95 -3.29 -8.10
CA THR A 171 3.57 -4.05 -9.20
C THR A 171 4.83 -3.31 -9.63
N LEU A 172 5.97 -4.00 -9.66
CA LEU A 172 7.25 -3.40 -10.09
C LEU A 172 7.60 -3.80 -11.53
N ALA A 173 7.39 -5.06 -11.88
CA ALA A 173 7.64 -5.56 -13.21
C ALA A 173 6.71 -6.73 -13.55
N TYR A 174 6.42 -6.91 -14.83
CA TYR A 174 5.63 -8.03 -15.33
C TYR A 174 6.06 -8.45 -16.74
N HIS A 175 5.93 -9.73 -17.06
CA HIS A 175 6.09 -10.24 -18.41
C HIS A 175 4.81 -9.99 -19.21
N LYS A 176 4.93 -9.63 -20.50
CA LYS A 176 3.81 -9.28 -21.40
C LYS A 176 2.75 -10.37 -21.56
N THR A 177 3.04 -11.62 -21.18
CA THR A 177 2.06 -12.72 -21.15
C THR A 177 1.10 -12.65 -19.96
N ARG A 178 1.37 -11.78 -18.99
CA ARG A 178 0.51 -11.51 -17.83
C ARG A 178 0.14 -10.04 -17.78
N LYS A 179 -0.92 -9.73 -17.03
CA LYS A 179 -1.39 -8.38 -16.75
C LYS A 179 -0.94 -7.94 -15.34
N PRO A 180 -0.60 -6.66 -15.14
CA PRO A 180 -0.23 -6.14 -13.81
C PRO A 180 -1.23 -6.47 -12.70
N ARG A 181 -2.54 -6.44 -13.00
CA ARG A 181 -3.62 -6.80 -12.07
C ARG A 181 -3.47 -8.19 -11.46
N GLU A 182 -2.75 -9.09 -12.12
CA GLU A 182 -2.54 -10.44 -11.62
C GLU A 182 -1.53 -10.51 -10.47
N THR A 183 -0.86 -9.39 -10.15
CA THR A 183 -0.09 -9.23 -8.91
C THR A 183 -0.99 -9.39 -7.68
N ASN A 184 -2.27 -9.01 -7.77
CA ASN A 184 -3.27 -9.28 -6.73
C ASN A 184 -3.31 -10.78 -6.37
N ASN A 185 -3.36 -11.64 -7.38
CA ASN A 185 -3.44 -13.09 -7.18
C ASN A 185 -2.15 -13.63 -6.57
N LEU A 186 -0.98 -13.18 -7.06
CA LEU A 186 0.32 -13.56 -6.50
C LEU A 186 0.41 -13.19 -5.00
N MET A 187 -0.06 -12.00 -4.63
CA MET A 187 -0.06 -11.54 -3.24
C MET A 187 -1.06 -12.30 -2.37
N LEU A 188 -2.28 -12.56 -2.88
CA LEU A 188 -3.30 -13.35 -2.17
C LEU A 188 -2.86 -14.80 -1.96
N GLU A 189 -2.23 -15.42 -2.96
CA GLU A 189 -1.66 -16.77 -2.80
C GLU A 189 -0.51 -16.79 -1.79
N THR A 190 0.17 -15.65 -1.59
CA THR A 190 1.35 -15.53 -0.73
C THR A 190 0.99 -15.22 0.72
N PHE A 191 0.00 -14.34 0.96
CA PHE A 191 -0.35 -13.87 2.31
C PHE A 191 -1.79 -14.19 2.72
N GLY A 192 -2.56 -14.82 1.83
CA GLY A 192 -3.97 -15.11 2.06
C GLY A 192 -4.86 -13.88 1.97
N SER A 193 -6.17 -14.11 2.03
CA SER A 193 -7.17 -13.03 2.04
C SER A 193 -7.13 -12.20 3.32
N SER A 194 -6.62 -12.72 4.43
CA SER A 194 -6.48 -12.00 5.70
C SER A 194 -5.19 -11.19 5.81
N ASN A 195 -4.42 -11.05 4.73
CA ASN A 195 -3.14 -10.33 4.71
C ASN A 195 -2.20 -10.75 5.85
N ALA A 196 -1.91 -12.05 5.96
CA ALA A 196 -1.08 -12.60 7.03
C ALA A 196 0.29 -11.89 7.11
N LYS A 197 0.79 -11.66 8.33
CA LYS A 197 2.08 -10.96 8.54
C LYS A 197 3.26 -11.67 7.88
N ALA A 198 3.20 -12.99 7.74
CA ALA A 198 4.20 -13.82 7.09
C ALA A 198 3.57 -14.62 5.94
N PRO A 199 4.38 -15.10 4.96
CA PRO A 199 3.88 -15.91 3.85
C PRO A 199 3.22 -17.20 4.35
N ILE A 200 2.05 -17.52 3.78
CA ILE A 200 1.35 -18.77 4.10
C ILE A 200 1.95 -19.95 3.32
N PRO A 201 1.89 -21.18 3.87
CA PRO A 201 2.27 -22.38 3.14
C PRO A 201 1.54 -22.47 1.80
N THR A 202 2.29 -22.62 0.70
CA THR A 202 1.71 -22.65 -0.65
C THR A 202 1.12 -24.02 -0.96
N THR A 203 -0.06 -24.05 -1.56
CA THR A 203 -0.61 -25.23 -2.26
C THR A 203 -0.39 -25.15 -3.78
N SER A 204 0.18 -24.04 -4.27
CA SER A 204 0.40 -23.78 -5.69
C SER A 204 1.63 -24.50 -6.23
N LYS A 205 1.53 -25.00 -7.47
CA LYS A 205 2.64 -25.63 -8.21
C LYS A 205 3.64 -24.62 -8.78
N MET A 206 3.32 -23.33 -8.82
CA MET A 206 4.26 -22.31 -9.33
C MET A 206 5.30 -21.97 -8.26
N ALA A 207 6.57 -22.18 -8.60
CA ALA A 207 7.68 -21.73 -7.78
C ALA A 207 7.68 -20.20 -7.70
N ARG A 208 7.59 -19.68 -6.48
CA ARG A 208 7.71 -18.26 -6.16
C ARG A 208 8.82 -18.05 -5.15
N VAL A 209 9.39 -16.86 -5.19
CA VAL A 209 10.41 -16.40 -4.25
C VAL A 209 9.82 -15.26 -3.45
N VAL A 210 9.99 -15.35 -2.13
CA VAL A 210 9.52 -14.35 -1.19
C VAL A 210 10.74 -13.89 -0.41
N VAL A 211 11.09 -12.62 -0.54
CA VAL A 211 12.26 -12.02 0.10
C VAL A 211 11.75 -11.03 1.15
N PRO A 212 12.02 -11.26 2.44
CA PRO A 212 11.79 -10.25 3.47
C PRO A 212 12.63 -9.01 3.16
N ILE A 213 12.02 -7.84 3.24
CA ILE A 213 12.69 -6.55 3.03
C ILE A 213 12.26 -5.55 4.09
N ARG A 214 12.90 -4.38 4.13
CA ARG A 214 12.39 -3.23 4.86
C ARG A 214 12.62 -1.95 4.07
N LEU A 215 11.59 -1.52 3.35
CA LEU A 215 11.64 -0.30 2.55
C LEU A 215 10.64 0.73 3.09
N LYS A 216 11.12 1.96 3.32
CA LYS A 216 10.28 3.11 3.66
C LYS A 216 10.31 4.11 2.51
N PHE A 217 9.16 4.63 2.12
CA PHE A 217 9.04 5.60 1.03
C PHE A 217 7.82 6.48 1.23
N ALA A 218 7.82 7.67 0.63
CA ALA A 218 6.67 8.54 0.58
C ALA A 218 5.93 8.38 -0.76
N ALA A 219 4.61 8.40 -0.72
CA ALA A 219 3.74 8.43 -1.89
C ALA A 219 2.79 9.64 -1.80
N ALA A 220 2.27 10.09 -2.94
CA ALA A 220 1.23 11.10 -2.99
C ALA A 220 -0.09 10.45 -3.42
N LEU A 221 -1.19 10.81 -2.77
CA LEU A 221 -2.52 10.43 -3.24
C LEU A 221 -2.79 11.06 -4.60
N ALA A 222 -3.17 10.23 -5.56
CA ALA A 222 -3.51 10.65 -6.92
C ALA A 222 -4.71 9.84 -7.42
N SER A 223 -5.54 10.47 -8.26
CA SER A 223 -6.58 9.78 -9.02
C SER A 223 -6.20 9.70 -10.48
N PHE A 224 -6.17 8.49 -11.03
CA PHE A 224 -5.99 8.26 -12.47
C PHE A 224 -7.37 8.02 -13.08
N LEU A 225 -7.89 9.02 -13.77
CA LEU A 225 -9.07 8.84 -14.62
C LEU A 225 -8.57 8.24 -15.93
N TYR A 226 -8.86 6.94 -16.13
CA TYR A 226 -8.67 6.26 -17.42
C TYR A 226 -9.98 6.24 -18.20
#